data_AF-F8JJE6-F1
#
_entry.id   AF-F8JJE6-F1
#
_cell.length_a   1.000
_cell.length_b   1.000
_cell.length_c   1.000
_cell.angle_alpha   90.00
_cell.angle_beta   90.00
_cell.angle_gamma   90.00
#
_symmetry.space_group_name_H-M   'P 1'
#
loop_
_entity.id
_entity.type
_entity.pdbx_description
1 polymer ?
#
loop_
_entity_poly.entity_id
_entity_poly.type
_entity_poly.pdbx_seq_one_letter_code
_entity_poly.pdbx_strand_id
1 'polypeptide(L)'
;MTTRAHRKAHAADEAWNTLNPEQVALTGTADPVWRNCNRNRDRYITGRDAVVTFLREKWSRELEYALRKELWDFHGDRSAVRFRYAYHEAKGQRWRA
;
A
#
# COMPACT_ATOMS: atom_id res chain seq x y z
N MET A 1 -0.02 0.24 -25.56
CA MET A 1 1.00 -0.68 -25.03
C MET A 1 1.15 -0.42 -23.53
N THR A 2 0.92 -1.42 -22.67
CA THR A 2 1.02 -1.27 -21.21
C THR A 2 2.50 -1.28 -20.79
N THR A 3 2.99 -0.19 -20.20
CA THR A 3 4.41 -0.11 -19.78
C THR A 3 4.68 -0.96 -18.54
N ARG A 4 5.97 -1.28 -18.28
CA ARG A 4 6.38 -2.01 -17.07
C ARG A 4 5.92 -1.30 -15.78
N ALA A 5 5.94 0.02 -15.78
CA ALA A 5 5.46 0.83 -14.65
C ALA A 5 3.95 0.68 -14.41
N HIS A 6 3.15 0.64 -15.48
CA HIS A 6 1.70 0.36 -15.38
C HIS A 6 1.45 -1.02 -14.79
N ARG A 7 2.18 -2.05 -15.26
CA ARG A 7 2.07 -3.42 -14.71
C ARG A 7 2.44 -3.47 -13.22
N LYS A 8 3.50 -2.76 -12.81
CA LYS A 8 3.92 -2.68 -11.40
C LYS A 8 2.85 -2.00 -10.55
N ALA A 9 2.30 -0.87 -11.00
CA ALA A 9 1.27 -0.14 -10.29
C ALA A 9 -0.02 -0.98 -10.14
N HIS A 10 -0.42 -1.70 -11.20
CA HIS A 10 -1.56 -2.60 -11.19
C HIS A 10 -1.36 -3.78 -10.24
N ALA A 11 -0.23 -4.48 -10.32
CA ALA A 11 0.07 -5.59 -9.42
C ALA A 11 0.10 -5.14 -7.94
N ALA A 12 0.59 -3.93 -7.67
CA ALA A 12 0.52 -3.34 -6.34
C ALA A 12 -0.92 -2.95 -5.95
N ASP A 13 -1.80 -2.56 -6.88
CA ASP A 13 -3.22 -2.33 -6.60
C ASP A 13 -3.90 -3.65 -6.18
N GLU A 14 -3.71 -4.70 -6.98
CA GLU A 14 -4.28 -6.03 -6.73
C GLU A 14 -3.81 -6.62 -5.40
N ALA A 15 -2.49 -6.63 -5.15
CA ALA A 15 -1.95 -7.18 -3.92
C ALA A 15 -2.47 -6.48 -2.65
N TRP A 16 -2.72 -5.16 -2.71
CA TRP A 16 -3.25 -4.45 -1.54
C TRP A 16 -4.74 -4.72 -1.30
N ASN A 17 -5.50 -5.03 -2.36
CA ASN A 17 -6.92 -5.37 -2.23
C ASN A 17 -7.16 -6.83 -1.84
N THR A 18 -6.12 -7.70 -1.82
CA THR A 18 -6.24 -9.03 -1.21
C THR A 18 -6.25 -8.98 0.32
N LEU A 19 -5.86 -7.85 0.92
CA LEU A 19 -5.68 -7.69 2.37
C LEU A 19 -4.75 -8.75 2.98
N ASN A 20 -3.83 -9.29 2.17
CA ASN A 20 -2.84 -10.28 2.60
C ASN A 20 -1.47 -9.59 2.79
N PRO A 21 -1.00 -9.45 4.05
CA PRO A 21 0.24 -8.74 4.36
C PRO A 21 1.46 -9.33 3.66
N GLU A 22 1.54 -10.67 3.61
CA GLU A 22 2.64 -11.40 3.01
C GLU A 22 2.70 -11.15 1.50
N GLN A 23 1.56 -11.19 0.80
CA GLN A 23 1.49 -10.91 -0.63
C GLN A 23 1.92 -9.48 -0.96
N VAL A 24 1.47 -8.49 -0.18
CA VAL A 24 1.88 -7.10 -0.38
C VAL A 24 3.40 -6.96 -0.20
N ALA A 25 3.97 -7.58 0.82
CA ALA A 25 5.39 -7.48 1.13
C ALA A 25 6.30 -8.21 0.10
N LEU A 26 5.71 -9.07 -0.75
CA LEU A 26 6.39 -9.74 -1.87
C LEU A 26 6.45 -8.91 -3.15
N THR A 27 5.60 -7.88 -3.30
CA THR A 27 5.58 -7.04 -4.52
C THR A 27 6.79 -6.12 -4.67
N GLY A 28 7.56 -5.94 -3.60
CA GLY A 28 8.71 -5.04 -3.51
C GLY A 28 10.07 -5.73 -3.47
N THR A 29 11.09 -4.95 -3.11
CA THR A 29 12.46 -5.42 -2.88
C THR A 29 12.55 -6.28 -1.61
N ALA A 30 13.60 -7.10 -1.49
CA ALA A 30 13.79 -8.00 -0.34
C ALA A 30 13.93 -7.27 1.00
N ASP A 31 14.55 -6.09 0.99
CA ASP A 31 14.68 -5.21 2.16
C ASP A 31 14.08 -3.83 1.85
N PRO A 32 12.75 -3.67 1.95
CA PRO A 32 12.09 -2.41 1.64
C PRO A 32 12.26 -1.42 2.80
N VAL A 33 12.52 -0.16 2.47
CA VAL A 33 12.43 0.97 3.40
C VAL A 33 11.21 1.81 3.03
N TRP A 34 10.16 1.75 3.85
CA TRP A 34 8.92 2.48 3.63
C TRP A 34 8.79 3.63 4.63
N ARG A 35 8.45 4.81 4.12
CA ARG A 35 7.93 5.91 4.96
C ARG A 35 6.41 5.89 4.86
N ASN A 36 5.72 5.74 5.99
CA ASN A 36 4.26 5.71 6.00
C ASN A 36 3.70 7.11 5.66
N CYS A 37 2.95 7.22 4.56
CA CYS A 37 2.34 8.49 4.14
C CYS A 37 1.01 8.82 4.83
N ASN A 38 0.45 7.93 5.66
CA ASN A 38 -0.80 8.15 6.40
C ASN A 38 -0.58 9.01 7.68
N ARG A 39 -1.60 9.10 8.54
CA ARG A 39 -1.74 9.91 9.78
C ARG A 39 -0.47 10.06 10.64
N ASN A 40 0.40 9.06 10.66
CA ASN A 40 1.74 9.12 11.28
C ASN A 40 2.83 9.16 10.21
N ARG A 41 3.07 10.36 9.67
CA ARG A 41 4.00 10.59 8.55
C ARG A 41 5.46 10.26 8.85
N ASP A 42 5.82 10.07 10.12
CA ASP A 42 7.22 9.92 10.54
C ASP A 42 7.60 8.47 10.91
N ARG A 43 6.71 7.50 10.63
CA ARG A 43 7.05 6.08 10.83
C ARG A 43 7.79 5.53 9.61
N TYR A 44 9.04 5.13 9.84
CA TYR A 44 9.83 4.33 8.91
C TYR A 44 9.64 2.84 9.23
N ILE A 45 9.53 2.03 8.20
CA ILE A 45 9.34 0.58 8.27
C ILE A 45 10.42 -0.03 7.38
N THR A 46 11.30 -0.84 7.97
CA THR A 46 12.43 -1.45 7.28
C THR A 46 12.34 -2.96 7.37
N GLY A 47 12.46 -3.63 6.24
CA GLY A 47 12.42 -5.09 6.15
C GLY A 47 11.02 -5.65 5.95
N ARG A 48 10.96 -6.84 5.34
CA ARG A 48 9.71 -7.51 4.96
C ARG A 48 8.83 -7.84 6.19
N ASP A 49 9.42 -8.32 7.27
CA ASP A 49 8.69 -8.69 8.49
C ASP A 49 8.05 -7.47 9.18
N ALA A 50 8.74 -6.33 9.14
CA ALA A 50 8.20 -5.08 9.67
C ALA A 50 7.02 -4.58 8.81
N VAL A 51 7.09 -4.73 7.48
CA VAL A 51 5.97 -4.43 6.58
C VAL A 51 4.77 -5.34 6.87
N VAL A 52 4.99 -6.65 7.03
CA VAL A 52 3.93 -7.61 7.37
C VAL A 52 3.27 -7.23 8.69
N THR A 53 4.06 -6.96 9.72
CA THR A 53 3.55 -6.54 11.05
C THR A 53 2.73 -5.26 10.97
N PHE A 54 3.24 -4.26 10.25
CA PHE A 54 2.54 -2.99 10.04
C PHE A 54 1.20 -3.18 9.33
N LEU A 55 1.14 -3.99 8.28
CA LEU A 55 -0.09 -4.23 7.53
C LEU A 55 -1.13 -5.00 8.36
N ARG A 56 -0.69 -5.96 9.18
CA ARG A 56 -1.56 -6.67 10.14
C ARG A 56 -2.19 -5.70 11.14
N GLU A 57 -1.38 -4.82 11.75
CA GLU A 57 -1.88 -3.78 12.66
C GLU A 57 -2.88 -2.85 11.96
N LYS A 58 -2.54 -2.41 10.73
CA LYS A 58 -3.36 -1.49 9.94
C LYS A 58 -4.74 -2.09 9.66
N TRP A 59 -4.81 -3.27 9.06
CA TRP A 59 -6.08 -3.88 8.67
C TRP A 59 -6.88 -4.50 9.82
N SER A 60 -6.27 -4.67 11.00
CA SER A 60 -7.04 -4.98 12.23
C SER A 60 -7.94 -3.82 12.69
N ARG A 61 -7.62 -2.58 12.29
CA ARG A 61 -8.33 -1.35 12.67
C ARG A 61 -9.13 -0.76 11.52
N GLU A 62 -8.59 -0.88 10.30
CA GLU A 62 -9.19 -0.36 9.07
C GLU A 62 -10.03 -1.44 8.37
N LEU A 63 -11.31 -1.53 8.77
CA LEU A 63 -12.26 -2.53 8.27
C LEU A 63 -12.81 -2.14 6.90
N GLU A 64 -13.22 -3.15 6.11
CA GLU A 64 -13.67 -3.00 4.71
C GLU A 64 -12.74 -2.10 3.88
N TYR A 65 -11.44 -2.32 4.04
CA TYR A 65 -10.42 -1.55 3.37
C TYR A 65 -10.48 -1.77 1.86
N ALA A 66 -10.65 -0.69 1.10
CA ALA A 66 -10.58 -0.68 -0.35
C ALA A 66 -9.61 0.40 -0.80
N LEU A 67 -8.72 0.08 -1.74
CA LEU A 67 -7.73 1.01 -2.25
C LEU A 67 -7.67 0.97 -3.77
N ARG A 68 -7.45 2.13 -4.38
CA ARG A 68 -7.19 2.27 -5.80
C ARG A 68 -5.87 3.00 -6.04
N LYS A 69 -4.95 2.38 -6.75
CA LYS A 69 -3.70 2.97 -7.25
C LYS A 69 -3.80 3.28 -8.73
N GLU A 70 -3.16 4.38 -9.11
CA GLU A 70 -3.05 4.83 -10.49
C GLU A 70 -1.63 5.38 -10.71
N LEU A 71 -0.98 4.94 -11.78
CA LEU A 71 0.32 5.48 -12.15
C LEU A 71 0.15 6.93 -12.58
N TRP A 72 0.87 7.84 -11.95
CA TRP A 72 0.88 9.25 -12.30
C TRP A 72 1.97 9.57 -13.30
N ASP A 73 3.20 9.10 -13.03
CA ASP A 73 4.35 9.31 -13.90
C ASP A 73 5.42 8.24 -13.63
N PHE A 74 6.35 8.03 -14.56
CA PHE A 74 7.49 7.16 -14.35
C PHE A 74 8.70 7.63 -15.18
N HIS A 75 9.88 7.56 -14.57
CA HIS A 75 11.14 7.92 -15.21
C HIS A 75 12.24 6.96 -14.78
N GLY A 76 12.75 6.16 -15.74
CA GLY A 76 13.68 5.08 -15.47
C GLY A 76 13.11 4.07 -14.47
N ASP A 77 13.78 3.89 -13.34
CA ASP A 77 13.38 2.96 -12.28
C ASP A 77 12.46 3.58 -11.21
N ARG A 78 12.13 4.87 -11.34
CA ARG A 78 11.24 5.57 -10.41
C ARG A 78 9.84 5.67 -10.99
N SER A 79 8.84 5.50 -10.14
CA SER A 79 7.43 5.63 -10.50
C SER A 79 6.69 6.41 -9.43
N ALA A 80 5.93 7.41 -9.86
CA ALA A 80 5.00 8.15 -9.03
C ALA A 80 3.61 7.52 -9.17
N VAL A 81 3.01 7.16 -8.05
CA VAL A 81 1.69 6.53 -8.01
C VAL A 81 0.77 7.37 -7.12
N ARG A 82 -0.38 7.74 -7.65
CA ARG A 82 -1.48 8.30 -6.87
C ARG A 82 -2.32 7.17 -6.33
N PHE A 83 -2.79 7.28 -5.10
CA PHE A 83 -3.72 6.32 -4.53
C PHE A 83 -4.82 7.01 -3.75
N ARG A 84 -5.98 6.35 -3.70
CA ARG A 84 -7.10 6.69 -2.81
C ARG A 84 -7.51 5.44 -2.06
N TYR A 85 -8.00 5.60 -0.84
CA TYR A 85 -8.48 4.48 -0.04
C TYR A 85 -9.65 4.88 0.84
N ALA A 86 -10.48 3.89 1.13
CA ALA A 86 -11.62 3.99 2.01
C ALA A 86 -11.58 2.84 3.02
N TYR A 87 -11.98 3.13 4.26
CA TYR A 87 -12.16 2.14 5.31
C TYR A 87 -13.13 2.67 6.35
N HIS A 88 -13.56 1.82 7.28
CA HIS A 88 -14.24 2.25 8.49
C HIS A 88 -13.62 1.63 9.74
N GLU A 89 -13.72 2.31 10.87
CA GLU A 89 -13.30 1.78 12.17
C GLU A 89 -14.46 1.05 12.85
N ALA A 90 -14.15 0.15 13.79
CA ALA A 90 -15.16 -0.61 14.55
C ALA A 90 -16.23 0.26 15.26
N LYS A 91 -15.92 1.53 15.55
CA LYS A 91 -16.85 2.50 16.14
C LYS A 91 -17.78 3.17 15.11
N GLY A 92 -17.79 2.71 13.86
CA GLY A 92 -18.65 3.22 12.79
C GLY A 92 -18.11 4.48 12.08
N GLN A 93 -16.93 4.99 12.46
CA GLN A 93 -16.33 6.14 11.82
C GLN A 93 -15.75 5.74 10.45
N ARG A 94 -16.20 6.40 9.38
CA ARG A 94 -15.76 6.15 8.00
C ARG A 94 -14.69 7.15 7.60
N TRP A 95 -13.66 6.66 6.94
CA TRP A 95 -12.54 7.45 6.45
C TRP A 95 -12.36 7.26 4.95
N ARG A 96 -12.05 8.36 4.25
CA ARG A 96 -11.77 8.39 2.81
C ARG A 96 -10.65 9.39 2.57
N ALA A 97 -9.62 9.00 1.81
CA ALA A 97 -8.46 9.83 1.48
C ALA A 97 -7.96 9.53 0.06
#